data_AF-A0A4Q3DFB3-F1
#
_entry.id   AF-A0A4Q3DFB3-F1
#
_cell.length_a   1.000
_cell.length_b   1.000
_cell.length_c   1.000
_cell.angle_alpha   90.00
_cell.angle_beta   90.00
_cell.angle_gamma   90.00
#
_symmetry.space_group_name_H-M   'P 1'
#
loop_
_entity.id
_entity.type
_entity.pdbx_description
1 polymer ?
#
loop_
_entity_poly.entity_id
_entity_poly.type
_entity_poly.pdbx_seq_one_letter_code
_entity_poly.pdbx_strand_id
1 'polypeptide(L)'
;MLRVNVEGIKDRIGRLKVEIYPPNETDFLRDDTSLKNERRPFRRVWMKTPGGDGPISICIRAPYAGQWAVLLTHDRDGQNKFNFWQDGAGFPSNQRLGRSRPKVRQALVNIPAQGGQITIRLQYLRGLGGFAPMDDA
;
A
#
# COMPACT_ATOMS: atom_id res chain seq x y z
N MET A 1 -3.95 8.74 -13.31
CA MET A 1 -3.17 8.98 -12.08
C MET A 1 -4.02 8.55 -10.88
N LEU A 2 -3.45 7.91 -9.87
CA LEU A 2 -4.17 7.57 -8.64
C LEU A 2 -3.60 8.38 -7.48
N ARG A 3 -4.44 9.15 -6.79
CA ARG A 3 -4.11 9.77 -5.51
C ARG A 3 -4.52 8.83 -4.37
N VAL A 4 -3.56 8.49 -3.51
CA VAL A 4 -3.80 7.67 -2.31
C VAL A 4 -3.73 8.59 -1.11
N ASN A 5 -4.88 8.83 -0.47
CA ASN A 5 -4.95 9.50 0.82
C ASN A 5 -4.60 8.48 1.91
N VAL A 6 -3.73 8.88 2.84
CA VAL A 6 -3.17 7.99 3.86
C VAL A 6 -3.80 8.33 5.21
N GLU A 7 -4.39 7.32 5.83
CA GLU A 7 -4.96 7.39 7.18
C GLU A 7 -4.28 6.41 8.14
N GLY A 8 -4.43 6.63 9.44
CA GLY A 8 -3.99 5.70 10.48
C GLY A 8 -2.48 5.50 10.53
N ILE A 9 -1.69 6.48 10.06
CA ILE A 9 -0.23 6.41 10.11
C ILE A 9 0.26 6.45 11.56
N LYS A 10 1.16 5.53 11.92
CA LYS A 10 1.63 5.36 13.31
C LYS A 10 2.49 6.53 13.81
N ASP A 11 3.38 7.01 12.96
CA ASP A 11 4.29 8.12 13.20
C ASP A 11 4.73 8.68 11.84
N ARG A 12 5.46 9.80 11.83
CA ARG A 12 5.96 10.43 10.59
C ARG A 12 7.41 10.11 10.29
N ILE A 13 7.90 8.98 10.80
CA ILE A 13 9.27 8.52 10.59
C ILE A 13 9.34 7.72 9.29
N GLY A 14 10.50 7.74 8.63
CA GLY A 14 10.73 6.90 7.46
C GLY A 14 10.02 7.40 6.19
N ARG A 15 9.43 6.47 5.44
CA ARG A 15 8.90 6.74 4.10
C ARG A 15 7.65 5.91 3.78
N LEU A 16 6.87 6.43 2.86
CA LEU A 16 5.71 5.76 2.28
C LEU A 16 6.08 5.18 0.92
N LYS A 17 5.51 4.01 0.64
CA LYS A 17 5.59 3.35 -0.66
C LYS A 17 4.20 3.01 -1.14
N VAL A 18 3.89 3.36 -2.38
CA VAL A 18 2.73 2.79 -3.07
C VAL A 18 3.21 1.90 -4.19
N GLU A 19 2.65 0.70 -4.25
CA GLU A 19 2.90 -0.31 -5.26
C GLU A 19 1.60 -0.68 -5.96
N ILE A 20 1.67 -0.85 -7.28
CA ILE A 20 0.56 -1.35 -8.09
C ILE A 20 0.98 -2.60 -8.84
N TYR A 21 0.14 -3.63 -8.72
CA TYR A 21 0.33 -4.98 -9.25
C TYR A 21 -0.80 -5.32 -10.21
N PRO A 22 -0.57 -6.23 -11.18
CA PRO A 22 -1.65 -6.84 -11.94
C PRO A 22 -2.75 -7.39 -11.01
N PRO A 23 -4.04 -7.31 -11.38
CA PRO A 23 -5.17 -7.59 -10.49
C PRO A 23 -5.46 -9.10 -10.34
N ASN A 24 -4.45 -9.92 -10.07
CA ASN A 24 -4.60 -11.37 -9.89
C ASN A 24 -3.74 -11.89 -8.72
N GLU A 25 -4.15 -13.02 -8.14
CA GLU A 25 -3.47 -13.63 -6.99
C GLU A 25 -2.04 -14.09 -7.31
N THR A 26 -1.77 -14.47 -8.56
CA THR A 26 -0.45 -14.92 -8.99
C THR A 26 0.55 -13.78 -8.85
N ASP A 27 0.25 -12.58 -9.33
CA ASP A 27 1.19 -11.45 -9.35
C ASP A 27 1.22 -10.61 -8.08
N PHE A 28 0.15 -10.66 -7.29
CA PHE A 28 -0.03 -9.78 -6.15
C PHE A 28 1.00 -10.07 -5.05
N LEU A 29 1.73 -9.01 -4.64
CA LEU A 29 2.81 -9.07 -3.65
C LEU A 29 3.96 -10.03 -4.05
N ARG A 30 4.16 -10.26 -5.35
CA ARG A 30 5.38 -10.92 -5.85
C ARG A 30 6.57 -9.97 -5.81
N ASP A 31 7.75 -10.57 -5.75
CA ASP A 31 9.01 -9.85 -5.85
C ASP A 31 9.13 -9.10 -7.18
N ASP A 32 9.69 -7.90 -7.11
CA ASP A 32 9.75 -7.02 -8.26
C ASP A 32 10.72 -7.52 -9.35
N THR A 33 11.76 -8.27 -8.99
CA THR A 33 12.70 -8.86 -9.95
C THR A 33 11.99 -9.91 -10.79
N SER A 34 11.16 -10.76 -10.16
CA SER A 34 10.34 -11.72 -10.89
C SER A 34 9.34 -11.04 -11.82
N LEU A 35 8.63 -10.02 -11.34
CA LEU A 35 7.66 -9.27 -12.16
C LEU A 35 8.32 -8.62 -13.38
N LYS A 36 9.51 -8.02 -13.20
CA LYS A 36 10.27 -7.40 -14.29
C LYS A 36 10.77 -8.44 -15.30
N ASN A 37 11.33 -9.55 -14.82
CA ASN A 37 11.84 -10.62 -15.69
C ASN A 37 10.73 -11.20 -16.57
N GLU A 38 9.52 -11.31 -16.03
CA GLU A 38 8.32 -11.79 -16.74
C GLU A 38 7.57 -10.67 -17.49
N ARG A 39 8.12 -9.45 -17.53
CA ARG A 39 7.51 -8.28 -18.18
C ARG A 39 6.09 -7.98 -17.71
N ARG A 40 5.76 -8.33 -16.46
CA ARG A 40 4.47 -8.00 -15.85
C ARG A 40 4.41 -6.49 -15.60
N PRO A 41 3.28 -5.83 -15.88
CA PRO A 41 3.17 -4.40 -15.64
C PRO A 41 3.10 -4.13 -14.14
N PHE A 42 4.12 -3.45 -13.62
CA PHE A 42 4.27 -3.09 -12.20
C PHE A 42 4.79 -1.65 -12.08
N ARG A 43 4.31 -0.90 -11.09
CA ARG A 43 4.89 0.41 -10.73
C ARG A 43 4.98 0.55 -9.23
N ARG A 44 5.95 1.32 -8.78
CA ARG A 44 6.05 1.79 -7.41
C ARG A 44 6.46 3.25 -7.36
N VAL A 45 6.12 3.92 -6.28
CA VAL A 45 6.61 5.26 -5.95
C VAL A 45 6.94 5.31 -4.47
N TRP A 46 8.00 6.04 -4.13
CA TRP A 46 8.40 6.33 -2.76
C TRP A 46 8.18 7.81 -2.47
N MET A 47 7.86 8.12 -1.22
CA MET A 47 7.76 9.48 -0.73
C MET A 47 8.25 9.51 0.72
N LYS A 48 9.14 10.43 1.08
CA LYS A 48 9.45 10.65 2.51
C LYS A 48 8.16 11.03 3.23
N THR A 49 7.95 10.51 4.44
CA THR A 49 6.74 10.84 5.19
C THR A 49 6.76 12.35 5.51
N PRO A 50 5.75 13.14 5.08
CA PRO A 50 5.74 14.58 5.34
C PRO A 50 5.64 14.86 6.85
N GLY A 51 6.39 15.85 7.35
CA GLY A 51 6.26 16.32 8.73
C GLY A 51 4.99 17.12 9.02
N GLY A 52 4.84 17.61 10.25
CA GLY A 52 3.67 18.38 10.71
C GLY A 52 2.43 17.52 10.96
N ASP A 53 1.25 18.13 11.07
CA ASP A 53 -0.01 17.42 11.39
C ASP A 53 -1.00 17.37 10.20
N GLY A 54 -0.62 17.91 9.04
CA GLY A 54 -1.49 18.00 7.87
C GLY A 54 -1.75 16.65 7.18
N PRO A 55 -2.81 16.55 6.35
CA PRO A 55 -3.16 15.31 5.65
C PRO A 55 -2.02 14.83 4.75
N ILE A 56 -1.87 13.51 4.64
CA ILE A 56 -0.84 12.88 3.80
C ILE A 56 -1.50 12.26 2.57
N SER A 57 -0.97 12.55 1.39
CA SER A 57 -1.35 11.85 0.16
C SER A 57 -0.16 11.62 -0.75
N ILE A 58 -0.17 10.49 -1.46
CA ILE A 58 0.86 10.08 -2.41
C ILE A 58 0.22 9.70 -3.76
N CYS A 59 0.85 10.09 -4.86
CA CYS A 59 0.31 9.87 -6.21
C CYS A 59 1.12 8.82 -6.96
N ILE A 60 0.44 7.89 -7.64
CA ILE A 60 1.07 6.90 -8.51
C ILE A 60 0.38 6.85 -9.88
N ARG A 61 1.17 6.73 -10.95
CA ARG A 61 0.65 6.55 -12.31
C ARG A 61 0.52 5.07 -12.65
N ALA A 62 -0.70 4.61 -12.91
CA ALA A 62 -0.96 3.29 -13.46
C ALA A 62 -0.41 3.15 -14.90
N PRO A 63 0.07 1.96 -15.32
CA PRO A 63 0.49 1.72 -16.70
C PRO A 63 -0.59 2.05 -17.74
N TYR A 64 -1.85 1.74 -17.41
CA TYR A 64 -3.04 2.06 -18.20
C TYR A 64 -4.27 2.13 -17.29
N ALA A 65 -5.37 2.67 -17.81
CA ALA A 65 -6.66 2.71 -17.10
C ALA A 65 -7.26 1.30 -16.97
N GLY A 66 -7.78 0.97 -15.80
CA GLY A 66 -8.37 -0.34 -15.53
C GLY A 66 -8.20 -0.78 -14.08
N GLN A 67 -8.46 -2.07 -13.83
CA GLN A 67 -8.37 -2.64 -12.49
C GLN A 67 -6.92 -3.00 -12.13
N TRP A 68 -6.49 -2.62 -10.93
CA TRP A 68 -5.16 -2.89 -10.38
C TRP A 68 -5.26 -3.29 -8.91
N ALA A 69 -4.29 -4.06 -8.44
CA ALA A 69 -4.11 -4.31 -7.02
C ALA A 69 -3.12 -3.29 -6.43
N VAL A 70 -3.50 -2.62 -5.34
CA VAL A 70 -2.70 -1.54 -4.71
C VAL A 70 -2.30 -1.93 -3.30
N LEU A 71 -1.02 -1.74 -2.99
CA LEU A 71 -0.46 -1.81 -1.64
C LEU A 71 0.08 -0.43 -1.26
N LEU A 72 -0.28 0.05 -0.07
CA LEU A 72 0.40 1.12 0.62
C LEU A 72 1.26 0.52 1.74
N THR A 73 2.53 0.90 1.81
CA THR A 73 3.45 0.52 2.89
C THR A 73 3.97 1.78 3.59
N HIS A 74 3.98 1.73 4.92
CA HIS A 74 4.77 2.64 5.76
C HIS A 74 6.04 1.91 6.18
N ASP A 75 7.14 2.23 5.50
CA ASP A 75 8.47 1.70 5.75
C ASP A 75 9.15 2.60 6.80
N ARG A 76 9.26 2.07 8.02
CA ARG A 76 9.75 2.82 9.19
C ARG A 76 11.24 2.63 9.42
N ASP A 77 11.81 1.52 8.95
CA ASP A 77 13.23 1.19 9.15
C ASP A 77 14.13 1.54 7.95
N GLY A 78 13.53 1.94 6.83
CA GLY A 78 14.22 2.36 5.62
C GLY A 78 14.75 1.18 4.79
N GLN A 79 14.40 -0.06 5.14
CA GLN A 79 14.86 -1.22 4.41
C GLN A 79 13.95 -1.53 3.22
N ASN A 80 14.52 -2.16 2.18
CA ASN A 80 13.75 -2.54 1.00
C ASN A 80 12.93 -3.83 1.19
N LYS A 81 12.93 -4.40 2.40
CA LYS A 81 12.20 -5.63 2.76
C LYS A 81 11.18 -5.29 3.85
N PHE A 82 9.94 -5.73 3.65
CA PHE A 82 8.87 -5.48 4.61
C PHE A 82 9.17 -6.16 5.96
N ASN A 83 9.16 -5.35 7.01
CA ASN A 83 9.37 -5.78 8.39
C ASN A 83 8.05 -5.78 9.15
N PHE A 84 7.44 -6.95 9.34
CA PHE A 84 6.12 -7.08 9.97
C PHE A 84 6.01 -6.47 11.38
N TRP A 85 7.13 -6.34 12.10
CA TRP A 85 7.14 -5.80 13.46
C TRP A 85 7.19 -4.27 13.51
N GLN A 86 7.69 -3.65 12.44
CA GLN A 86 7.98 -2.22 12.43
C GLN A 86 7.14 -1.47 11.39
N ASP A 87 6.92 -2.07 10.23
CA ASP A 87 6.24 -1.44 9.11
C ASP A 87 4.72 -1.52 9.20
N GLY A 88 4.07 -0.62 8.49
CA GLY A 88 2.62 -0.61 8.29
C GLY A 88 2.25 -1.04 6.88
N ALA A 89 1.08 -1.66 6.73
CA ALA A 89 0.51 -1.98 5.43
C ALA A 89 -0.97 -1.59 5.36
N GLY A 90 -1.44 -1.23 4.17
CA GLY A 90 -2.84 -0.92 3.91
C GLY A 90 -3.24 -1.24 2.49
N PHE A 91 -4.53 -1.53 2.31
CA PHE A 91 -5.13 -1.88 1.02
C PHE A 91 -6.46 -1.14 0.82
N PRO A 92 -6.88 -0.87 -0.43
CA PRO A 92 -8.13 -0.18 -0.76
C PRO A 92 -9.39 -0.64 -0.02
N SER A 93 -9.53 -1.93 0.30
CA SER A 93 -10.72 -2.42 1.01
C SER A 93 -10.84 -1.94 2.46
N ASN A 94 -9.75 -1.48 3.07
CA ASN A 94 -9.66 -1.08 4.48
C ASN A 94 -10.18 -2.13 5.49
N GLN A 95 -10.32 -3.38 5.06
CA GLN A 95 -10.66 -4.50 5.94
C GLN A 95 -9.49 -4.79 6.89
N ARG A 96 -9.80 -5.27 8.10
CA ARG A 96 -8.78 -5.72 9.05
C ARG A 96 -7.95 -6.84 8.43
N LEU A 97 -6.62 -6.69 8.43
CA LEU A 97 -5.70 -7.64 7.80
C LEU A 97 -5.49 -8.89 8.65
N GLY A 98 -5.45 -8.73 9.96
CA GLY A 98 -5.23 -9.83 10.88
C GLY A 98 -3.89 -10.54 10.63
N ARG A 99 -3.90 -11.87 10.66
CA ARG A 99 -2.67 -12.70 10.58
C ARG A 99 -2.40 -13.27 9.20
N SER A 100 -3.36 -13.20 8.30
CA SER A 100 -3.29 -13.88 7.01
C SER A 100 -2.67 -12.97 5.96
N ARG A 101 -1.97 -13.59 4.99
CA ARG A 101 -1.55 -12.87 3.79
C ARG A 101 -2.81 -12.29 3.10
N PRO A 102 -2.85 -10.98 2.82
CA PRO A 102 -3.98 -10.35 2.15
C PRO A 102 -4.28 -11.01 0.81
N LYS A 103 -5.56 -11.11 0.48
CA LYS A 103 -6.03 -11.65 -0.81
C LYS A 103 -6.15 -10.51 -1.82
N VAL A 104 -5.91 -10.77 -3.10
CA VAL A 104 -5.91 -9.71 -4.12
C VAL A 104 -7.21 -8.91 -4.12
N ARG A 105 -8.36 -9.55 -3.84
CA ARG A 105 -9.68 -8.90 -3.74
C ARG A 105 -9.72 -7.73 -2.75
N GLN A 106 -8.88 -7.75 -1.71
CA GLN A 106 -8.80 -6.68 -0.71
C GLN A 106 -8.01 -5.47 -1.22
N ALA A 107 -7.25 -5.66 -2.30
CA ALA A 107 -6.34 -4.70 -2.89
C ALA A 107 -6.87 -4.07 -4.18
N LEU A 108 -8.00 -4.54 -4.72
CA LEU A 108 -8.48 -4.12 -6.02
C LEU A 108 -9.03 -2.69 -5.99
N VAL A 109 -8.65 -1.92 -7.00
CA VAL A 109 -9.23 -0.61 -7.34
C VAL A 109 -9.32 -0.48 -8.85
N ASN A 110 -10.39 0.14 -9.34
CA ASN A 110 -10.46 0.58 -10.73
C ASN A 110 -9.88 1.99 -10.86
N ILE A 111 -8.88 2.18 -11.71
CA ILE A 111 -8.20 3.46 -11.96
C ILE A 111 -8.69 3.99 -13.32
N PRO A 112 -9.55 5.02 -13.35
CA PRO A 112 -10.05 5.59 -14.60
C PRO A 112 -8.97 6.32 -15.40
N ALA A 113 -9.24 6.58 -16.69
CA ALA A 113 -8.31 7.29 -17.59
C ALA A 113 -8.01 8.72 -17.12
N GLN A 114 -9.03 9.43 -16.63
CA GLN A 114 -8.92 10.75 -16.00
C GLN A 114 -8.20 10.71 -14.64
N GLY A 115 -7.91 9.53 -14.13
CA GLY A 115 -7.41 9.32 -12.78
C GLY A 115 -8.50 9.19 -11.72
N GLY A 116 -8.08 8.95 -10.49
CA GLY A 116 -8.98 8.75 -9.37
C GLY A 116 -8.28 8.98 -8.04
N GLN A 117 -9.07 8.89 -6.97
CA GLN A 117 -8.58 8.97 -5.60
C GLN A 117 -9.15 7.84 -4.77
N ILE A 118 -8.35 7.36 -3.83
CA ILE A 118 -8.76 6.40 -2.80
C ILE A 118 -8.20 6.80 -1.46
N THR A 119 -8.81 6.28 -0.40
CA THR A 119 -8.27 6.37 0.95
C THR A 119 -7.83 4.98 1.39
N ILE A 120 -6.59 4.87 1.87
CA ILE A 120 -6.05 3.66 2.46
C ILE A 120 -5.67 3.95 3.90
N ARG A 121 -6.26 3.18 4.82
CA ARG A 121 -5.91 3.18 6.24
C ARG A 121 -4.81 2.17 6.50
N LEU A 122 -3.70 2.66 7.02
CA LEU A 122 -2.58 1.83 7.45
C LEU A 122 -2.95 1.01 8.68
N GLN A 123 -2.41 -0.19 8.73
CA GLN A 123 -2.52 -1.12 9.84
C GLN A 123 -1.12 -1.58 10.24
N TYR A 124 -0.95 -1.86 11.52
CA TYR A 124 0.32 -2.31 12.10
C TYR A 124 0.06 -3.58 12.91
N LEU A 125 1.10 -4.38 13.12
CA LEU A 125 1.00 -5.59 13.93
C LEU A 125 0.60 -5.25 15.38
N ARG A 126 -0.52 -5.82 15.86
CA ARG A 126 -1.07 -5.59 17.20
C ARG A 126 -1.38 -6.92 17.90
N GLY A 127 -0.47 -7.33 18.77
CA GLY A 127 -0.61 -8.52 19.61
C GLY A 127 -0.90 -9.79 18.81
N LEU A 128 -1.64 -10.72 19.42
CA LEU A 128 -1.95 -12.03 18.84
C LEU A 128 -2.95 -11.96 17.68
N GLY A 129 -3.68 -10.84 17.53
CA GLY A 129 -4.69 -10.64 16.49
C GLY A 129 -4.12 -10.26 15.12
N GLY A 130 -2.81 -10.05 15.00
CA GLY A 130 -2.17 -9.66 13.75
C GLY A 130 -2.29 -8.17 13.44
N PHE A 131 -2.25 -7.80 12.17
CA PHE A 131 -2.37 -6.42 11.71
C PHE A 131 -3.76 -5.85 11.97
N ALA A 132 -3.80 -4.66 12.57
CA ALA A 132 -5.03 -3.93 12.85
C ALA A 132 -4.78 -2.41 12.74
N PRO A 133 -5.85 -1.60 12.55
CA PRO A 133 -5.74 -0.15 12.58
C PRO A 133 -5.12 0.36 13.88
N MET A 134 -4.50 1.55 13.81
CA MET A 134 -4.23 2.35 15.00
C MET A 134 -5.57 2.75 15.64
N ASP A 135 -5.60 2.87 16.95
CA ASP A 135 -6.75 3.47 17.61
C ASP A 135 -6.84 4.92 17.17
N ASP A 136 -8.05 5.42 16.94
CA ASP A 136 -8.25 6.85 16.67
C ASP A 136 -7.80 7.60 17.93
N ALA A 137 -6.81 8.48 17.77
CA ALA A 137 -6.28 9.33 18.84
C ALA A 137 -7.20 10.52 19.10
#